data_AF-A0A816URD4-F1
#
_entry.id   AF-A0A816URD4-F1
#
_cell.length_a   1.000
_cell.length_b   1.000
_cell.length_c   1.000
_cell.angle_alpha   90.00
_cell.angle_beta   90.00
_cell.angle_gamma   90.00
#
_symmetry.space_group_name_H-M   'P 1'
#
loop_
_entity.id
_entity.type
_entity.pdbx_description
1 polymer ?
#
loop_
_entity_poly.entity_id
_entity_poly.type
_entity_poly.pdbx_seq_one_letter_code
_entity_poly.pdbx_strand_id
1 'polypeptide(L)'
;MEREECHTNLNEYQLKDEKLNAVLPTTFDRLPTLSEIKVKLPDYCFRPSFRKSITYVIKDIFFVIFAAVLMYKIEHMFQYGILLWPIYWYIQGTIYMAFFVLGHDCGHDSFSVYPLLNDTIDELWKDDVPWFADSEWTYVKGQLSTVDRHYGHVHSLIHSIGTHQIHHLFAKIPHYHLETATVHFRKAFPGLVRVKHNAILPSFIRMFKLFLRQRTIGQDVCIFAYGNDEDKNSKKNEKDYQK
;
A
#
# COMPACT_ATOMS: atom_id res chain seq x y z
N MET A 1 24.19 -15.14 -31.27
CA MET A 1 23.68 -13.91 -30.63
C MET A 1 23.84 -14.16 -29.14
N GLU A 2 24.96 -13.69 -28.60
CA GLU A 2 25.38 -13.93 -27.22
C GLU A 2 24.43 -13.20 -26.27
N ARG A 3 24.06 -13.86 -25.17
CA ARG A 3 23.33 -13.25 -24.06
C ARG A 3 24.29 -12.30 -23.36
N GLU A 4 23.98 -11.01 -23.31
CA GLU A 4 24.66 -10.10 -22.39
C GLU A 4 24.34 -10.54 -20.95
N GLU A 5 25.32 -11.13 -20.29
CA GLU A 5 25.26 -11.45 -18.86
C GLU A 5 25.29 -10.14 -18.06
N CYS A 6 24.33 -9.99 -17.16
CA CYS A 6 24.31 -8.93 -16.16
C CYS A 6 25.55 -9.10 -15.25
N HIS A 7 26.56 -8.26 -15.43
CA HIS A 7 27.78 -8.30 -14.63
C HIS A 7 27.54 -7.71 -13.24
N THR A 8 27.57 -8.57 -12.22
CA THR A 8 27.60 -8.15 -10.81
C THR A 8 28.98 -7.59 -10.47
N ASN A 9 29.06 -6.28 -10.24
CA ASN A 9 30.28 -5.63 -9.75
C ASN A 9 30.33 -5.77 -8.21
N LEU A 10 31.12 -6.74 -7.73
CA LEU A 10 30.98 -7.36 -6.40
C LEU A 10 31.47 -6.51 -5.20
N ASN A 11 32.14 -5.37 -5.40
CA ASN A 11 32.82 -4.68 -4.28
C ASN A 11 32.05 -3.50 -3.66
N GLU A 12 30.99 -2.98 -4.30
CA GLU A 12 30.16 -1.90 -3.75
C GLU A 12 28.77 -2.38 -3.26
N TYR A 13 28.41 -3.62 -3.60
CA TYR A 13 27.13 -4.26 -3.24
C TYR A 13 27.14 -5.06 -1.94
N GLN A 14 28.29 -5.50 -1.41
CA GLN A 14 28.32 -6.31 -0.18
C GLN A 14 27.73 -5.59 1.04
N LEU A 15 27.85 -4.25 1.13
CA LEU A 15 27.20 -3.42 2.16
C LEU A 15 25.71 -3.18 1.91
N LYS A 16 25.24 -3.34 0.65
CA LYS A 16 23.83 -3.32 0.29
C LYS A 16 23.17 -4.66 0.56
N ASP A 17 23.86 -5.77 0.33
CA ASP A 17 23.32 -7.12 0.53
C ASP A 17 22.92 -7.37 1.97
N GLU A 18 23.70 -6.93 2.97
CA GLU A 18 23.35 -7.12 4.39
C GLU A 18 22.06 -6.35 4.78
N LYS A 19 21.84 -5.16 4.20
CA LYS A 19 20.61 -4.36 4.40
C LYS A 19 19.45 -4.79 3.52
N LEU A 20 19.73 -5.28 2.31
CA LEU A 20 18.74 -5.84 1.40
C LEU A 20 18.21 -7.16 1.95
N ASN A 21 19.07 -8.00 2.51
CA ASN A 21 18.74 -9.23 3.25
C ASN A 21 17.99 -8.99 4.57
N ALA A 22 18.02 -7.76 5.10
CA ALA A 22 17.22 -7.34 6.25
C ALA A 22 15.83 -6.80 5.84
N VAL A 23 15.67 -6.28 4.61
CA VAL A 23 14.41 -5.75 4.04
C VAL A 23 13.65 -6.80 3.22
N LEU A 24 14.37 -7.78 2.69
CA LEU A 24 13.89 -8.94 1.97
C LEU A 24 14.37 -10.16 2.75
N PRO A 25 13.49 -11.00 3.34
CA PRO A 25 13.96 -12.21 3.96
C PRO A 25 14.78 -13.00 2.93
N THR A 26 15.93 -13.50 3.37
CA THR A 26 16.95 -14.28 2.65
C THR A 26 16.46 -15.62 2.08
N THR A 27 15.17 -15.74 1.75
CA THR A 27 14.53 -16.93 1.21
C THR A 27 13.64 -16.57 0.02
N PHE A 28 14.26 -16.01 -1.02
CA PHE A 28 13.66 -16.05 -2.37
C PHE A 28 13.78 -17.43 -3.02
N ASP A 29 14.29 -18.46 -2.32
CA ASP A 29 14.38 -19.82 -2.87
C ASP A 29 13.01 -20.38 -3.29
N ARG A 30 11.92 -19.93 -2.65
CA ARG A 30 10.54 -20.10 -3.17
C ARG A 30 9.54 -19.20 -2.46
N LEU A 31 9.10 -18.10 -3.09
CA LEU A 31 7.89 -17.40 -2.64
C LEU A 31 6.68 -18.34 -2.74
N PRO A 32 5.72 -18.27 -1.80
CA PRO A 32 4.52 -19.08 -1.87
C PRO A 32 3.66 -18.66 -3.07
N THR A 33 3.08 -19.64 -3.75
CA THR A 33 2.11 -19.40 -4.82
C THR A 33 0.80 -18.86 -4.26
N LEU A 34 -0.02 -18.20 -5.09
CA LEU A 34 -1.36 -17.75 -4.68
C LEU A 34 -2.21 -18.88 -4.11
N SER A 35 -2.07 -20.10 -4.63
CA SER A 35 -2.80 -21.27 -4.12
C SER A 35 -2.35 -21.65 -2.71
N GLU A 36 -1.04 -21.67 -2.46
CA GLU A 36 -0.48 -21.97 -1.13
C GLU A 36 -0.92 -20.93 -0.10
N ILE A 37 -1.00 -19.64 -0.49
CA ILE A 37 -1.54 -18.58 0.39
C ILE A 37 -3.05 -18.79 0.60
N LYS A 38 -3.82 -19.03 -0.47
CA LYS A 38 -5.27 -19.19 -0.42
C LYS A 38 -5.71 -20.30 0.52
N VAL A 39 -5.02 -21.45 0.52
CA VAL A 39 -5.32 -22.60 1.38
C VAL A 39 -5.18 -22.27 2.88
N LYS A 40 -4.42 -21.23 3.24
CA LYS A 40 -4.28 -20.78 4.64
C LYS A 40 -5.37 -19.79 5.06
N LEU A 41 -6.16 -19.29 4.12
CA LEU A 41 -7.25 -18.35 4.38
C LEU A 41 -8.57 -19.09 4.56
N PRO A 42 -9.47 -18.64 5.44
CA PRO A 42 -10.79 -19.26 5.59
C PRO A 42 -11.62 -19.14 4.30
N ASP A 43 -12.26 -20.24 3.88
CA ASP A 43 -13.07 -20.26 2.65
C ASP A 43 -14.23 -19.26 2.65
N TYR A 44 -14.80 -18.98 3.82
CA TYR A 44 -15.90 -18.03 3.93
C TYR A 44 -15.47 -16.59 3.61
N CYS A 45 -14.18 -16.25 3.73
CA CYS A 45 -13.67 -14.93 3.36
C CYS A 45 -13.91 -14.65 1.87
N PHE A 46 -13.88 -15.67 1.02
CA PHE A 46 -14.12 -15.55 -0.43
C PHE A 46 -15.60 -15.58 -0.83
N ARG A 47 -16.52 -15.73 0.13
CA ARG A 47 -17.96 -15.86 -0.14
C ARG A 47 -18.67 -14.56 0.23
N PRO A 48 -19.07 -13.72 -0.75
CA PRO A 48 -19.83 -12.52 -0.47
C PRO A 48 -21.24 -12.87 0.05
N SER A 49 -21.72 -12.07 1.00
CA SER A 49 -23.10 -12.12 1.47
C SER A 49 -23.87 -10.96 0.88
N PHE A 50 -24.89 -11.27 0.07
CA PHE A 50 -25.76 -10.26 -0.55
C PHE A 50 -26.30 -9.25 0.46
N ARG A 51 -26.83 -9.72 1.60
CA ARG A 51 -27.38 -8.85 2.65
C ARG A 51 -26.32 -7.91 3.21
N LYS A 52 -25.12 -8.42 3.54
CA LYS A 52 -24.04 -7.57 4.06
C LYS A 52 -23.62 -6.52 3.01
N SER A 53 -23.40 -6.94 1.77
CA SER A 53 -23.00 -6.04 0.69
C SER A 53 -24.00 -4.90 0.48
N ILE A 54 -25.32 -5.21 0.43
CA ILE A 54 -26.35 -4.18 0.31
C ILE A 54 -26.41 -3.27 1.55
N THR A 55 -26.22 -3.80 2.76
CA THR A 55 -26.16 -2.97 3.97
C THR A 55 -25.01 -1.96 3.91
N TYR A 56 -23.84 -2.35 3.41
CA TYR A 56 -22.71 -1.42 3.24
C TYR A 56 -23.02 -0.34 2.20
N VAL A 57 -23.61 -0.70 1.06
CA VAL A 57 -24.04 0.28 0.05
C VAL A 57 -25.03 1.30 0.64
N ILE A 58 -26.06 0.82 1.35
CA ILE A 58 -27.05 1.70 1.99
C ILE A 58 -26.39 2.60 3.04
N LYS A 59 -25.49 2.03 3.86
CA LYS A 59 -24.72 2.76 4.87
C LYS A 59 -23.88 3.89 4.24
N ASP A 60 -23.22 3.61 3.12
CA ASP A 60 -22.35 4.59 2.47
C ASP A 60 -23.17 5.72 1.80
N ILE A 61 -24.28 5.38 1.14
CA ILE A 61 -25.26 6.35 0.61
C ILE A 61 -25.76 7.25 1.74
N PHE A 62 -26.13 6.65 2.88
CA PHE A 62 -26.58 7.38 4.05
C PHE A 62 -25.51 8.38 4.53
N PHE A 63 -24.25 7.97 4.69
CA PHE A 63 -23.18 8.86 5.15
C PHE A 63 -22.90 9.99 4.16
N VAL A 64 -22.96 9.73 2.85
CA VAL A 64 -22.81 10.75 1.80
C VAL A 64 -23.91 11.81 1.90
N ILE A 65 -25.18 11.39 1.96
CA ILE A 65 -26.32 12.30 2.04
C ILE A 65 -26.30 13.05 3.37
N PHE A 66 -26.01 12.36 4.47
CA PHE A 66 -25.95 12.93 5.80
C PHE A 66 -24.91 14.05 5.89
N ALA A 67 -23.68 13.81 5.42
CA ALA A 67 -22.61 14.81 5.44
C ALA A 67 -22.97 16.03 4.57
N ALA A 68 -23.57 15.82 3.39
CA ALA A 68 -24.02 16.91 2.52
C ALA A 68 -25.14 17.75 3.15
N VAL A 69 -26.17 17.11 3.71
CA VAL A 69 -27.28 17.81 4.38
C VAL A 69 -26.80 18.54 5.64
N LEU A 70 -25.89 17.94 6.41
CA LEU A 70 -25.29 18.57 7.58
C LEU A 70 -24.51 19.82 7.20
N MET A 71 -23.69 19.75 6.15
CA MET A 71 -22.93 20.91 5.66
C MET A 71 -23.86 22.02 5.17
N TYR A 72 -24.92 21.68 4.41
CA TYR A 72 -25.93 22.64 3.98
C TYR A 72 -26.58 23.36 5.16
N LYS A 73 -26.94 22.64 6.24
CA LYS A 73 -27.50 23.24 7.46
C LYS A 73 -26.50 24.15 8.18
N ILE A 74 -25.24 23.74 8.30
CA ILE A 74 -24.18 24.53 8.93
C ILE A 74 -23.98 25.86 8.18
N GLU A 75 -23.95 25.81 6.85
CA GLU A 75 -23.83 26.99 6.00
C GLU A 75 -24.96 28.00 6.22
N HIS A 76 -26.19 27.54 6.36
CA HIS A 76 -27.35 28.41 6.56
C HIS A 76 -27.55 28.86 8.02
N MET A 77 -26.93 28.17 8.98
CA MET A 77 -27.02 28.49 10.41
C MET A 77 -25.95 29.50 10.86
N PHE A 78 -24.77 29.49 10.23
CA PHE A 78 -23.65 30.35 10.60
C PHE A 78 -23.30 31.33 9.48
N GLN A 79 -23.18 32.61 9.83
CA GLN A 79 -22.81 33.68 8.90
C GLN A 79 -21.47 33.43 8.16
N TYR A 80 -20.55 32.67 8.76
CA TYR A 80 -19.26 32.29 8.16
C TYR A 80 -19.15 30.79 7.86
N GLY A 81 -20.28 30.08 7.70
CA GLY A 81 -20.29 28.65 7.39
C GLY A 81 -19.54 28.28 6.10
N ILE A 82 -19.41 29.23 5.16
CA ILE A 82 -18.63 29.05 3.93
C ILE A 82 -17.15 28.68 4.20
N LEU A 83 -16.58 29.11 5.33
CA LEU A 83 -15.20 28.81 5.69
C LEU A 83 -14.96 27.33 6.04
N LEU A 84 -16.03 26.56 6.29
CA LEU A 84 -15.96 25.14 6.64
C LEU A 84 -15.96 24.21 5.42
N TRP A 85 -16.17 24.75 4.20
CA TRP A 85 -16.18 23.96 2.96
C TRP A 85 -14.91 23.12 2.72
N PRO A 86 -13.68 23.61 2.98
CA PRO A 86 -12.48 22.77 2.82
C PRO A 86 -12.48 21.55 3.75
N ILE A 87 -12.99 21.70 4.97
CA ILE A 87 -13.14 20.59 5.93
C ILE A 87 -14.20 19.61 5.41
N TYR A 88 -15.31 20.12 4.91
CA TYR A 88 -16.35 19.29 4.29
C TYR A 88 -15.81 18.52 3.08
N TRP A 89 -15.08 19.15 2.16
CA TRP A 89 -14.48 18.46 1.02
C TRP A 89 -13.57 17.31 1.44
N TYR A 90 -12.75 17.53 2.47
CA TYR A 90 -11.90 16.49 3.01
C TYR A 90 -12.70 15.30 3.58
N ILE A 91 -13.72 15.59 4.40
CA ILE A 91 -14.58 14.55 5.00
C ILE A 91 -15.38 13.82 3.92
N GLN A 92 -16.04 14.57 3.04
CA GLN A 92 -16.87 14.04 1.96
C GLN A 92 -16.04 13.22 0.97
N GLY A 93 -14.85 13.69 0.61
CA GLY A 93 -13.90 12.94 -0.22
C GLY A 93 -13.48 11.63 0.44
N THR A 94 -13.25 11.63 1.75
CA THR A 94 -12.94 10.40 2.52
C THR A 94 -14.11 9.41 2.50
N ILE A 95 -15.36 9.89 2.58
CA ILE A 95 -16.55 9.04 2.45
C ILE A 95 -16.65 8.49 1.02
N TYR A 96 -16.37 9.30 0.00
CA TYR A 96 -16.37 8.84 -1.40
C TYR A 96 -15.31 7.79 -1.70
N MET A 97 -14.22 7.71 -0.92
CA MET A 97 -13.29 6.59 -1.03
C MET A 97 -13.98 5.23 -0.80
N ALA A 98 -15.02 5.16 0.03
CA ALA A 98 -15.81 3.95 0.21
C ALA A 98 -16.50 3.52 -1.10
N PHE A 99 -17.07 4.47 -1.84
CA PHE A 99 -17.66 4.21 -3.16
C PHE A 99 -16.61 3.84 -4.20
N PHE A 100 -15.46 4.51 -4.18
CA PHE A 100 -14.34 4.16 -5.05
C PHE A 100 -13.90 2.71 -4.81
N VAL A 101 -13.71 2.29 -3.55
CA VAL A 101 -13.34 0.92 -3.20
C VAL A 101 -14.44 -0.07 -3.60
N LEU A 102 -15.71 0.23 -3.38
CA LEU A 102 -16.81 -0.63 -3.85
C LEU A 102 -16.81 -0.77 -5.38
N GLY A 103 -16.64 0.33 -6.11
CA GLY A 103 -16.56 0.32 -7.57
C GLY A 103 -15.34 -0.43 -8.09
N HIS A 104 -14.19 -0.26 -7.43
CA HIS A 104 -12.94 -0.97 -7.68
C HIS A 104 -13.11 -2.47 -7.47
N ASP A 105 -13.64 -2.89 -6.31
CA ASP A 105 -13.97 -4.27 -5.95
C ASP A 105 -14.93 -4.90 -6.98
N CYS A 106 -15.95 -4.16 -7.44
CA CYS A 106 -16.88 -4.61 -8.47
C CYS A 106 -16.24 -4.68 -9.87
N GLY A 107 -15.18 -3.91 -10.10
CA GLY A 107 -14.61 -3.60 -11.42
C GLY A 107 -13.28 -4.30 -11.71
N HIS A 108 -12.84 -5.27 -10.91
CA HIS A 108 -11.55 -5.91 -11.15
C HIS A 108 -11.51 -6.73 -12.46
N ASP A 109 -11.06 -6.05 -13.52
CA ASP A 109 -9.88 -6.37 -14.33
C ASP A 109 -9.26 -5.08 -14.92
N SER A 110 -7.97 -4.83 -14.64
CA SER A 110 -7.10 -3.75 -15.17
C SER A 110 -7.21 -2.35 -14.53
N PHE A 111 -6.19 -1.97 -13.76
CA PHE A 111 -6.03 -0.63 -13.18
C PHE A 111 -5.87 0.47 -14.26
N SER A 112 -5.16 0.18 -15.37
CA SER A 112 -5.27 0.87 -16.67
C SER A 112 -4.39 0.16 -17.70
N VAL A 113 -4.56 0.46 -19.00
CA VAL A 113 -3.66 0.02 -20.10
C VAL A 113 -2.42 0.92 -20.22
N TYR A 114 -2.27 1.96 -19.38
CA TYR A 114 -1.22 2.98 -19.49
C TYR A 114 -0.28 2.98 -18.26
N PRO A 115 1.00 2.58 -18.41
CA PRO A 115 1.96 2.45 -17.30
C PRO A 115 2.11 3.71 -16.44
N LEU A 116 2.10 4.89 -17.06
CA LEU A 116 2.37 6.18 -16.40
C LEU A 116 1.34 6.52 -15.30
N LEU A 117 0.08 6.12 -15.47
CA LEU A 117 -0.97 6.36 -14.48
C LEU A 117 -0.84 5.38 -13.30
N ASN A 118 -0.40 4.16 -13.60
CA ASN A 118 -0.19 3.15 -12.58
C ASN A 118 1.00 3.55 -11.69
N ASP A 119 2.07 4.07 -12.29
CA ASP A 119 3.28 4.53 -11.60
C ASP A 119 3.03 5.71 -10.66
N THR A 120 2.14 6.64 -11.03
CA THR A 120 1.84 7.85 -10.24
C THR A 120 1.08 7.55 -8.94
N ILE A 121 0.22 6.52 -8.93
CA ILE A 121 -0.56 6.13 -7.74
C ILE A 121 0.23 5.17 -6.84
N ASP A 122 1.09 4.34 -7.43
CA ASP A 122 2.02 3.46 -6.71
C ASP A 122 3.11 4.23 -5.93
N GLU A 123 3.46 5.44 -6.39
CA GLU A 123 4.42 6.34 -5.74
C GLU A 123 3.97 6.86 -4.37
N LEU A 124 2.69 6.70 -3.99
CA LEU A 124 2.16 7.21 -2.73
C LEU A 124 2.48 6.34 -1.49
N TRP A 125 3.04 5.13 -1.67
CA TRP A 125 3.05 4.10 -0.61
C TRP A 125 4.41 3.43 -0.30
N LYS A 126 5.52 3.84 -0.93
CA LYS A 126 6.79 3.07 -0.96
C LYS A 126 7.83 3.44 0.10
N ASP A 127 7.54 3.32 1.39
CA ASP A 127 8.62 3.35 2.40
C ASP A 127 9.27 1.95 2.53
N ASP A 128 10.55 1.82 2.16
CA ASP A 128 11.37 0.59 2.24
C ASP A 128 10.87 -0.60 1.37
N VAL A 129 10.17 -0.30 0.27
CA VAL A 129 9.67 -1.30 -0.68
C VAL A 129 10.66 -1.48 -1.83
N PRO A 130 11.09 -2.72 -2.15
CA PRO A 130 11.95 -2.96 -3.30
C PRO A 130 11.15 -2.77 -4.59
N TRP A 131 11.72 -2.01 -5.50
CA TRP A 131 11.36 -1.98 -6.91
C TRP A 131 12.07 -3.14 -7.62
N PHE A 132 11.36 -3.81 -8.52
CA PHE A 132 11.86 -4.94 -9.30
C PHE A 132 11.83 -4.57 -10.78
N ALA A 133 12.90 -4.89 -11.49
CA ALA A 133 12.90 -4.85 -12.95
C ALA A 133 11.91 -5.89 -13.51
N ASP A 134 11.47 -5.70 -14.76
CA ASP A 134 10.51 -6.59 -15.42
C ASP A 134 10.94 -8.07 -15.43
N SER A 135 12.25 -8.33 -15.53
CA SER A 135 12.81 -9.68 -15.48
C SER A 135 12.65 -10.35 -14.11
N GLU A 136 12.56 -9.56 -13.05
CA GLU A 136 12.46 -10.02 -11.66
C GLU A 136 11.02 -9.95 -11.12
N TRP A 137 10.14 -9.20 -11.75
CA TRP A 137 8.79 -8.97 -11.25
C TRP A 137 7.89 -10.20 -11.46
N THR A 138 7.11 -10.54 -10.43
CA THR A 138 6.00 -11.51 -10.55
C THR A 138 4.78 -10.96 -9.84
N TYR A 139 3.58 -11.42 -10.22
CA TYR A 139 2.34 -10.96 -9.58
C TYR A 139 2.40 -11.06 -8.06
N VAL A 140 2.78 -12.22 -7.52
CA VAL A 140 2.87 -12.43 -6.06
C VAL A 140 3.94 -11.53 -5.44
N LYS A 141 5.11 -11.39 -6.08
CA LYS A 141 6.19 -10.53 -5.59
C LYS A 141 5.76 -9.06 -5.56
N GLY A 142 5.06 -8.59 -6.59
CA GLY A 142 4.47 -7.25 -6.66
C GLY A 142 3.43 -7.03 -5.55
N GLN A 143 2.46 -7.92 -5.40
CA GLN A 143 1.40 -7.73 -4.39
C GLN A 143 1.94 -7.82 -2.95
N LEU A 144 2.90 -8.69 -2.69
CA LEU A 144 3.56 -8.78 -1.37
C LEU A 144 4.42 -7.56 -1.05
N SER A 145 4.79 -6.76 -2.06
CA SER A 145 5.56 -5.54 -1.87
C SER A 145 4.71 -4.37 -1.37
N THR A 146 3.38 -4.46 -1.48
CA THR A 146 2.44 -3.51 -0.90
C THR A 146 2.51 -3.52 0.62
N VAL A 147 2.06 -2.43 1.24
CA VAL A 147 2.19 -2.22 2.69
C VAL A 147 0.81 -2.01 3.31
N ASP A 148 0.54 -2.80 4.35
CA ASP A 148 -0.67 -2.65 5.15
C ASP A 148 -0.57 -1.42 6.06
N ARG A 149 -1.69 -0.70 6.18
CA ARG A 149 -1.82 0.48 7.03
C ARG A 149 -3.21 0.54 7.65
N HIS A 150 -3.27 0.69 8.96
CA HIS A 150 -4.55 0.92 9.65
C HIS A 150 -4.83 2.42 9.75
N TYR A 151 -6.01 2.85 9.28
CA TYR A 151 -6.40 4.27 9.19
C TYR A 151 -7.13 4.78 10.44
N GLY A 152 -6.98 4.07 11.57
CA GLY A 152 -7.66 4.41 12.82
C GLY A 152 -9.18 4.39 12.66
N HIS A 153 -9.86 5.44 13.13
CA HIS A 153 -11.32 5.52 13.17
C HIS A 153 -11.98 5.48 11.79
N VAL A 154 -11.30 5.92 10.73
CA VAL A 154 -11.85 5.90 9.37
C VAL A 154 -11.58 4.58 8.64
N HIS A 155 -10.83 3.65 9.24
CA HIS A 155 -10.40 2.42 8.57
C HIS A 155 -11.58 1.57 8.10
N SER A 156 -12.60 1.37 8.93
CA SER A 156 -13.83 0.66 8.54
C SER A 156 -14.74 1.47 7.61
N LEU A 157 -14.64 2.81 7.66
CA LEU A 157 -15.41 3.69 6.78
C LEU A 157 -14.95 3.55 5.32
N ILE A 158 -13.64 3.48 5.10
CA ILE A 158 -13.05 3.28 3.77
C ILE A 158 -12.90 1.79 3.42
N HIS A 159 -13.74 0.94 4.00
CA HIS A 159 -13.83 -0.48 3.67
C HIS A 159 -12.55 -1.28 3.93
N SER A 160 -11.78 -0.93 4.97
CA SER A 160 -10.57 -1.69 5.35
C SER A 160 -9.54 -1.87 4.23
N ILE A 161 -9.57 -1.02 3.20
CA ILE A 161 -8.67 -1.09 2.03
C ILE A 161 -7.18 -1.10 2.43
N GLY A 162 -6.88 -0.54 3.61
CA GLY A 162 -5.55 -0.53 4.20
C GLY A 162 -4.93 -1.90 4.47
N THR A 163 -5.68 -3.00 4.40
CA THR A 163 -5.11 -4.35 4.30
C THR A 163 -4.67 -4.67 2.86
N HIS A 164 -3.84 -3.80 2.30
CA HIS A 164 -3.49 -3.78 0.89
C HIS A 164 -2.87 -5.08 0.40
N GLN A 165 -2.05 -5.77 1.21
CA GLN A 165 -1.42 -7.03 0.77
C GLN A 165 -2.47 -8.07 0.38
N ILE A 166 -3.46 -8.30 1.25
CA ILE A 166 -4.52 -9.28 0.98
C ILE A 166 -5.53 -8.79 -0.04
N HIS A 167 -5.87 -7.50 0.01
CA HIS A 167 -6.74 -6.90 -0.99
C HIS A 167 -6.17 -7.10 -2.40
N HIS A 168 -4.88 -6.87 -2.62
CA HIS A 168 -4.26 -7.06 -3.92
C HIS A 168 -3.98 -8.52 -4.28
N LEU A 169 -3.59 -9.37 -3.31
CA LEU A 169 -3.40 -10.81 -3.55
C LEU A 169 -4.72 -11.50 -3.93
N PHE A 170 -5.83 -11.06 -3.34
CA PHE A 170 -7.15 -11.65 -3.52
C PHE A 170 -8.25 -10.59 -3.55
N ALA A 171 -8.28 -9.78 -4.61
CA ALA A 171 -9.30 -8.75 -4.82
C ALA A 171 -10.75 -9.28 -4.83
N LYS A 172 -10.93 -10.60 -4.96
CA LYS A 172 -12.23 -11.28 -4.83
C LYS A 172 -12.73 -11.39 -3.39
N ILE A 173 -11.89 -11.17 -2.38
CA ILE A 173 -12.31 -11.15 -0.98
C ILE A 173 -13.06 -9.84 -0.75
N PRO A 174 -14.35 -9.89 -0.38
CA PRO A 174 -15.10 -8.68 -0.08
C PRO A 174 -14.43 -7.90 1.05
N HIS A 175 -14.48 -6.58 0.94
CA HIS A 175 -13.83 -5.68 1.88
C HIS A 175 -14.11 -5.97 3.38
N TYR A 176 -15.33 -6.40 3.73
CA TYR A 176 -15.72 -6.77 5.09
C TYR A 176 -15.17 -8.12 5.61
N HIS A 177 -14.42 -8.85 4.78
CA HIS A 177 -13.66 -10.05 5.16
C HIS A 177 -12.14 -9.85 5.09
N LEU A 178 -11.67 -8.71 4.56
CA LEU A 178 -10.24 -8.46 4.36
C LEU A 178 -9.43 -8.50 5.66
N GLU A 179 -9.96 -7.90 6.73
CA GLU A 179 -9.33 -7.92 8.06
C GLU A 179 -9.11 -9.35 8.56
N THR A 180 -10.14 -10.19 8.46
CA THR A 180 -10.01 -11.58 8.89
C THR A 180 -9.01 -12.34 8.03
N ALA A 181 -9.08 -12.22 6.71
CA ALA A 181 -8.11 -12.83 5.81
C ALA A 181 -6.67 -12.35 6.10
N THR A 182 -6.49 -11.09 6.44
CA THR A 182 -5.19 -10.49 6.82
C THR A 182 -4.64 -11.07 8.11
N VAL A 183 -5.47 -11.27 9.13
CA VAL A 183 -5.05 -11.94 10.37
C VAL A 183 -4.54 -13.36 10.09
N HIS A 184 -5.25 -14.12 9.26
CA HIS A 184 -4.84 -15.48 8.88
C HIS A 184 -3.56 -15.49 8.06
N PHE A 185 -3.41 -14.57 7.11
CA PHE A 185 -2.20 -14.40 6.32
C PHE A 185 -0.99 -14.09 7.21
N ARG A 186 -1.09 -13.11 8.10
CA ARG A 186 0.00 -12.71 9.01
C ARG A 186 0.45 -13.85 9.92
N LYS A 187 -0.49 -14.68 10.36
CA LYS A 187 -0.19 -15.86 11.17
C LYS A 187 0.53 -16.95 10.37
N ALA A 188 0.14 -17.15 9.11
CA ALA A 188 0.72 -18.19 8.26
C ALA A 188 2.07 -17.80 7.64
N PHE A 189 2.28 -16.52 7.35
CA PHE A 189 3.45 -16.01 6.64
C PHE A 189 4.06 -14.77 7.32
N PRO A 190 4.49 -14.85 8.60
CA PRO A 190 4.96 -13.68 9.35
C PRO A 190 6.13 -12.95 8.68
N GLY A 191 7.01 -13.68 7.97
CA GLY A 191 8.15 -13.10 7.25
C GLY A 191 7.79 -12.33 5.98
N LEU A 192 6.54 -12.42 5.50
CA LEU A 192 6.06 -11.70 4.31
C LEU A 192 5.19 -10.47 4.67
N VAL A 193 4.94 -10.26 5.96
CA VAL A 193 4.07 -9.20 6.45
C VAL A 193 4.75 -7.84 6.35
N ARG A 194 4.06 -6.87 5.76
CA ARG A 194 4.54 -5.49 5.67
C ARG A 194 3.48 -4.57 6.25
N VAL A 195 3.78 -3.97 7.40
CA VAL A 195 2.87 -3.05 8.10
C VAL A 195 3.60 -1.76 8.43
N LYS A 196 2.96 -0.62 8.19
CA LYS A 196 3.45 0.69 8.64
C LYS A 196 2.41 1.39 9.50
N HIS A 197 2.87 1.91 10.64
CA HIS A 197 2.04 2.61 11.64
C HIS A 197 2.30 4.12 11.72
N ASN A 198 3.23 4.66 10.91
CA ASN A 198 3.51 6.10 10.86
C ASN A 198 2.29 6.90 10.38
N ALA A 199 2.26 8.22 10.52
CA ALA A 199 1.17 9.02 9.94
C ALA A 199 1.36 9.16 8.41
N ILE A 200 0.25 9.26 7.67
CA ILE A 200 0.28 9.33 6.19
C ILE A 200 1.02 10.57 5.70
N LEU A 201 0.73 11.74 6.27
CA LEU A 201 1.25 13.00 5.75
C LEU A 201 2.78 13.12 5.89
N PRO A 202 3.41 12.73 7.02
CA PRO A 202 4.86 12.63 7.09
C PRO A 202 5.47 11.63 6.09
N SER A 203 4.86 10.45 5.91
CA SER A 203 5.29 9.47 4.90
C SER A 203 5.22 10.06 3.49
N PHE A 204 4.14 10.76 3.18
CA PHE A 204 3.93 11.42 1.90
C PHE A 204 5.00 12.47 1.60
N ILE A 205 5.25 13.39 2.55
CA ILE A 205 6.27 14.44 2.38
C ILE A 205 7.65 13.82 2.22
N ARG A 206 7.94 12.76 2.99
CA ARG A 206 9.20 12.02 2.87
C ARG A 206 9.33 11.39 1.49
N MET A 207 8.29 10.72 0.99
CA MET A 207 8.29 10.06 -0.30
C MET A 207 8.49 11.06 -1.43
N PHE A 208 7.78 12.18 -1.39
CA PHE A 208 7.95 13.25 -2.36
C PHE A 208 9.39 13.77 -2.40
N LYS A 209 10.04 13.92 -1.24
CA LYS A 209 11.47 14.28 -1.18
C LYS A 209 12.38 13.19 -1.76
N LEU A 210 12.09 11.92 -1.51
CA LEU A 210 12.85 10.79 -2.08
C LEU A 210 12.71 10.74 -3.59
N PHE A 211 11.49 10.83 -4.11
CA PHE A 211 11.19 10.93 -5.55
C PHE A 211 11.99 12.07 -6.18
N LEU A 212 11.91 13.29 -5.63
CA LEU A 212 12.62 14.44 -6.19
C LEU A 212 14.14 14.25 -6.26
N ARG A 213 14.72 13.45 -5.36
CA ARG A 213 16.15 13.13 -5.30
C ARG A 213 16.55 11.94 -6.18
N GLN A 214 15.67 10.94 -6.34
CA GLN A 214 15.96 9.64 -6.95
C GLN A 214 14.89 9.31 -8.01
N ARG A 215 14.84 10.15 -9.05
CA ARG A 215 13.81 10.10 -10.11
C ARG A 215 14.04 9.00 -11.15
N THR A 216 15.25 8.46 -11.24
CA THR A 216 15.66 7.54 -12.30
C THR A 216 16.45 6.38 -11.71
N ILE A 217 16.06 5.16 -12.07
CA ILE A 217 16.79 3.93 -11.77
C ILE A 217 17.54 3.53 -13.04
N GLY A 218 18.81 3.11 -12.91
CA GLY A 218 19.61 2.64 -14.05
C GLY A 218 18.99 1.39 -14.68
N GLN A 219 19.10 1.23 -16.00
CA GLN A 219 18.53 0.08 -16.73
C GLN A 219 19.20 -1.25 -16.36
N ASP A 220 20.38 -1.19 -15.76
CA ASP A 220 21.20 -2.31 -15.26
C ASP A 220 20.78 -2.79 -13.86
N VAL A 221 19.87 -2.08 -13.18
CA VAL A 221 19.46 -2.39 -11.81
C VAL A 221 18.28 -3.36 -11.83
N CYS A 222 18.49 -4.59 -11.36
CA CYS A 222 17.42 -5.60 -11.29
C CYS A 222 16.51 -5.43 -10.05
N ILE A 223 17.07 -4.95 -8.93
CA ILE A 223 16.34 -4.70 -7.67
C ILE A 223 16.83 -3.39 -7.06
N PHE A 224 15.91 -2.50 -6.70
CA PHE A 224 16.24 -1.21 -6.09
C PHE A 224 15.42 -0.98 -4.82
N ALA A 225 16.07 -0.61 -3.71
CA ALA A 225 15.38 -0.22 -2.48
C ALA A 225 15.79 1.19 -2.07
N TYR A 226 14.81 2.02 -1.70
CA TYR A 226 15.06 3.37 -1.19
C TYR A 226 15.72 3.31 0.19
N GLY A 227 16.84 4.01 0.37
CA GLY A 227 17.57 4.06 1.64
C GLY A 227 16.93 5.02 2.66
N ASN A 228 16.97 4.67 3.95
CA ASN A 228 16.61 5.56 5.05
C ASN A 228 17.71 6.62 5.29
N ASP A 229 17.33 7.91 5.39
CA ASP A 229 18.27 8.99 5.76
C ASP A 229 18.73 8.89 7.24
N GLU A 230 18.07 8.07 8.08
CA GLU A 230 18.49 7.83 9.48
C GLU A 230 19.86 7.12 9.58
N ASP A 231 20.27 6.40 8.54
CA ASP A 231 21.58 5.74 8.46
C ASP A 231 22.77 6.70 8.29
N LYS A 232 22.52 7.98 7.96
CA LYS A 232 23.59 8.99 7.91
C LYS A 232 23.97 9.51 9.30
N ASN A 233 23.04 9.46 10.27
CA ASN A 233 23.30 9.89 11.64
C ASN A 233 23.96 8.78 12.48
N SER A 234 23.68 7.49 12.22
CA SER A 234 24.40 6.38 12.86
C SER A 234 25.89 6.35 12.45
N LYS A 235 26.18 6.57 11.16
CA LYS A 235 27.55 6.70 10.65
C LYS A 235 28.30 7.96 11.09
N LYS A 236 27.58 8.97 11.60
CA LYS A 236 28.19 10.18 12.17
C LYS A 236 28.62 9.95 13.62
N ASN A 237 27.81 9.25 14.40
CA ASN A 237 28.11 8.93 15.79
C ASN A 237 29.22 7.86 15.96
N GLU A 238 29.38 6.96 15.00
CA GLU A 238 30.45 5.94 15.05
C GLU A 238 31.85 6.52 14.73
N LYS A 239 31.91 7.63 13.99
CA LYS A 239 33.16 8.36 13.72
C LYS A 239 33.64 9.22 14.89
N ASP A 240 32.75 9.57 15.81
CA ASP A 240 33.08 10.35 17.01
C ASP A 240 33.51 9.48 18.21
N TYR A 241 33.44 8.14 18.09
CA TYR A 241 33.95 7.19 19.09
C TYR A 241 35.27 6.51 18.72
N GLN A 242 35.86 6.84 17.57
CA GLN A 242 37.21 6.40 17.15
C GLN A 242 38.20 7.56 17.03
N LYS A 243 38.10 8.54 17.92
CA LYS A 243 39.12 9.58 18.10
C LYS A 243 39.60 9.65 19.54
#